data_AF-E2BV61-F1
#
_entry.id   AF-E2BV61-F1
#
_cell.length_a   1.000
_cell.length_b   1.000
_cell.length_c   1.000
_cell.angle_alpha   90.00
_cell.angle_beta   90.00
_cell.angle_gamma   90.00
#
_symmetry.space_group_name_H-M   'P 1'
#
loop_
_entity.id
_entity.type
_entity.pdbx_description
1 polymer ?
#
loop_
_entity_poly.entity_id
_entity_poly.type
_entity_poly.pdbx_seq_one_letter_code
_entity_poly.pdbx_strand_id
1 'polypeptide(L)' 'DQRVCLRFRVKNGIKCSEAFKMLKKAFDDDTMSHPRVYEWF' A
#
# COMPACT_ATOMS: atom_id res chain seq x y z
N ASP A 1 7.40 3.61 -7.43
CA ASP A 1 5.98 4.02 -7.44
C ASP A 1 5.08 3.50 -6.31
N GLN A 2 5.29 2.30 -5.75
CA GLN A 2 4.42 1.74 -4.67
C GLN A 2 4.19 2.69 -3.48
N ARG A 3 5.23 3.41 -3.02
CA ARG A 3 5.13 4.42 -1.96
C ARG A 3 4.27 5.64 -2.34
N VAL A 4 4.26 6.04 -3.62
CA VAL A 4 3.39 7.12 -4.10
C VAL A 4 1.94 6.67 -4.06
N CYS A 5 1.67 5.43 -4.48
CA CYS A 5 0.34 4.82 -4.36
C CYS A 5 -0.10 4.70 -2.89
N LEU A 6 0.83 4.40 -1.97
CA LEU A 6 0.54 4.36 -0.53
C LEU A 6 0.20 5.76 0.02
N ARG A 7 1.01 6.78 -0.28
CA ARG A 7 0.74 8.18 0.13
C ARG A 7 -0.60 8.69 -0.39
N PHE A 8 -0.95 8.36 -1.63
CA PHE A 8 -2.24 8.73 -2.20
C PHE A 8 -3.38 8.10 -1.40
N ARG A 9 -3.25 6.85 -0.97
CA ARG A 9 -4.27 6.14 -0.19
C ARG A 9 -4.42 6.70 1.22
N VAL A 10 -3.30 7.00 1.90
CA VAL A 10 -3.29 7.68 3.21
C VAL A 10 -4.02 9.02 3.12
N LYS A 11 -3.71 9.84 2.10
CA LYS A 11 -4.38 11.14 1.89
C LYS A 11 -5.87 11.03 1.64
N ASN A 12 -6.33 9.94 1.05
CA ASN A 12 -7.74 9.68 0.78
C ASN A 12 -8.44 8.92 1.92
N GLY A 13 -7.78 8.69 3.07
CA GLY A 13 -8.36 7.99 4.22
C GLY A 13 -8.65 6.51 3.98
N ILE A 14 -8.05 5.90 2.95
CA ILE A 14 -8.23 4.47 2.64
C ILE A 14 -7.50 3.65 3.69
N LYS A 15 -8.17 2.71 4.35
CA LYS A 15 -7.57 1.85 5.39
C LYS A 15 -6.32 1.12 4.89
N CYS A 16 -5.33 0.96 5.77
CA CYS A 16 -4.05 0.30 5.47
C CYS A 16 -4.24 -1.13 4.91
N SER A 17 -5.17 -1.91 5.47
CA SER A 17 -5.49 -3.27 4.98
C SER A 17 -6.04 -3.27 3.55
N GLU A 18 -6.85 -2.27 3.20
CA GLU A 18 -7.38 -2.08 1.86
C GLU A 18 -6.26 -1.63 0.89
N ALA A 19 -5.39 -0.74 1.36
CA ALA A 19 -4.23 -0.28 0.61
C ALA A 19 -3.26 -1.42 0.29
N PHE A 20 -3.04 -2.35 1.22
CA PHE A 20 -2.23 -3.54 1.00
C PHE A 20 -2.84 -4.47 -0.05
N LYS A 21 -4.15 -4.73 0.00
CA LYS A 21 -4.84 -5.53 -1.03
C LYS A 21 -4.71 -4.90 -2.42
N MET A 22 -4.84 -3.57 -2.52
CA MET A 22 -4.67 -2.86 -3.78
C MET A 22 -3.23 -2.88 -4.28
N LEU A 23 -2.24 -2.79 -3.38
CA LEU A 23 -0.83 -2.96 -3.76
C LEU A 23 -0.58 -4.38 -4.26
N LYS A 24 -1.09 -5.38 -3.55
CA LYS A 24 -0.95 -6.79 -3.96
C LYS A 24 -1.58 -7.06 -5.32
N LYS A 25 -2.73 -6.45 -5.62
CA LYS A 25 -3.35 -6.57 -6.95
C LYS A 25 -2.55 -5.87 -8.07
N ALA A 26 -1.84 -4.79 -7.75
CA ALA A 26 -1.13 -3.98 -8.74
C ALA A 26 0.32 -4.44 -9.00
N PHE A 27 0.97 -5.02 -7.99
CA PHE A 27 2.39 -5.38 -8.03
C PHE A 27 2.62 -6.88 -7.82
N ASP A 28 1.58 -7.65 -7.52
CA ASP A 28 1.62 -9.11 -7.31
C ASP A 28 2.80 -9.56 -6.42
N ASP A 29 3.73 -10.35 -6.95
CA ASP A 29 4.90 -10.84 -6.22
C ASP A 29 5.95 -9.75 -5.90
N ASP A 30 5.95 -8.64 -6.64
CA ASP A 30 6.82 -7.47 -6.38
C ASP A 30 6.26 -6.53 -5.31
N THR A 31 5.13 -6.88 -4.69
CA THR A 31 4.48 -6.06 -3.67
C THR A 31 5.34 -5.92 -2.41
N MET A 32 5.45 -4.71 -1.87
CA MET A 32 6.14 -4.49 -0.59
C MET A 32 5.55 -5.38 0.51
N SER A 33 6.40 -5.85 1.41
CA SER A 33 5.97 -6.67 2.55
C SER A 33 4.99 -5.92 3.46
N HIS A 34 4.08 -6.67 4.09
CA HIS A 34 3.05 -6.14 4.98
C HIS A 34 3.62 -5.24 6.10
N PRO A 35 4.74 -5.59 6.80
CA PRO A 35 5.33 -4.70 7.81
C PRO A 35 5.80 -3.37 7.24
N ARG A 36 6.39 -3.41 6.03
CA ARG A 36 6.88 -2.21 5.33
C ARG A 36 5.74 -1.33 4.81
N VAL A 37 4.54 -1.88 4.63
CA VAL A 37 3.35 -1.08 4.30
C VAL A 37 2.84 -0.35 5.55
N TYR A 38 2.86 -1.01 6.70
CA TYR A 38 2.46 -0.44 7.98
C TYR A 38 3.39 0.65 8.50
N GLU A 39 4.71 0.53 8.30
CA GLU A 39 5.66 1.61 8.65
C GLU A 39 5.41 2.92 7.90
N TRP A 40 4.84 2.83 6.70
CA TRP A 40 4.74 3.95 5.75
C TRP A 40 3.31 4.49 5.62
N PHE A 41 2.35 3.87 6.30
CA PHE A 41 0.95 4.25 6.33
C PHE A 41 0.69 5.14 7.56
#